data_AF-I0GXW4-F1
#
_entry.id   AF-I0GXW4-F1
#
_cell.length_a   1.000
_cell.length_b   1.000
_cell.length_c   1.000
_cell.angle_alpha   90.00
_cell.angle_beta   90.00
_cell.angle_gamma   90.00
#
_symmetry.space_group_name_H-M   'P 1'
#
loop_
_entity.id
_entity.type
_entity.pdbx_description
1 polymer ?
#
loop_
_entity_poly.entity_id
_entity_poly.type
_entity_poly.pdbx_seq_one_letter_code
_entity_poly.pdbx_strand_id
1 'polypeptide(L)'
;MSDLSPATKSAKADEVLGVVVGTKPRPEPLDPPMVPFALAGTAAFAVALLLTWLAGAPDHWVEISLAGLLWGIPGTLTMVVHDRNRKRRRTLTHPEFRVTD
;
A
#
# COMPACT_ATOMS: atom_id res chain seq x y z
N MET A 1 -27.21 -44.87 -26.26
CA MET A 1 -25.84 -44.33 -26.25
C MET A 1 -25.94 -42.93 -26.84
N SER A 2 -25.44 -41.91 -26.11
CA SER A 2 -25.42 -40.48 -26.50
C SER A 2 -26.66 -39.66 -26.18
N ASP A 3 -26.79 -39.23 -24.91
CA ASP A 3 -27.50 -37.99 -24.60
C ASP A 3 -26.86 -37.26 -23.40
N LEU A 4 -25.52 -37.15 -23.44
CA LEU A 4 -24.79 -36.27 -22.55
C LEU A 4 -24.67 -34.92 -23.24
N SER A 5 -25.71 -34.11 -23.06
CA SER A 5 -25.72 -32.70 -23.43
C SER A 5 -24.43 -32.02 -22.95
N PRO A 6 -23.77 -31.20 -23.80
CA PRO A 6 -22.52 -30.52 -23.44
C PRO A 6 -22.65 -29.65 -22.18
N ALA A 7 -23.87 -29.18 -21.86
CA ALA A 7 -24.17 -28.41 -20.66
C ALA A 7 -23.92 -29.22 -19.36
N THR A 8 -24.21 -30.51 -19.35
CA THR A 8 -24.05 -31.38 -18.17
C THR A 8 -22.58 -31.66 -17.87
N LYS A 9 -21.72 -31.68 -18.90
CA LYS A 9 -20.26 -31.81 -18.73
C LYS A 9 -19.64 -30.53 -18.20
N SER A 10 -20.12 -29.36 -18.64
CA SER A 10 -19.65 -28.06 -18.18
C SER A 10 -19.93 -27.86 -16.69
N ALA A 11 -21.17 -28.10 -16.25
CA ALA A 11 -21.56 -27.92 -14.85
C ALA A 11 -20.74 -28.83 -13.90
N LYS A 12 -20.50 -30.08 -14.31
CA LYS A 12 -19.68 -31.02 -13.53
C LYS A 12 -18.20 -30.63 -13.52
N ALA A 13 -17.69 -30.03 -14.60
CA ALA A 13 -16.32 -29.52 -14.65
C ALA A 13 -16.14 -28.32 -13.72
N ASP A 14 -17.10 -27.39 -13.69
CA ASP A 14 -17.08 -26.22 -12.81
C ASP A 14 -17.16 -26.62 -11.33
N GLU A 15 -17.96 -27.62 -11.00
CA GLU A 15 -18.05 -28.21 -9.66
C GLU A 15 -16.73 -28.87 -9.24
N VAL A 16 -16.12 -29.65 -10.12
CA VAL A 16 -14.83 -30.31 -9.86
C VAL A 16 -13.70 -29.28 -9.73
N LEU A 17 -13.70 -28.21 -10.53
CA LEU A 17 -12.75 -27.11 -10.41
C LEU A 17 -12.91 -26.36 -9.08
N GLY A 18 -14.15 -26.15 -8.61
CA GLY A 18 -14.43 -25.57 -7.29
C GLY A 18 -13.89 -26.41 -6.13
N VAL A 19 -13.95 -27.74 -6.26
CA VAL A 19 -13.41 -28.69 -5.26
C VAL A 19 -11.87 -28.74 -5.30
N VAL A 20 -11.24 -28.73 -6.49
CA VAL A 20 -9.78 -28.86 -6.64
C VAL A 20 -9.04 -27.56 -6.29
N VAL A 21 -9.63 -26.39 -6.54
CA VAL A 21 -8.97 -25.09 -6.33
C VAL A 21 -9.16 -24.58 -4.90
N GLY A 22 -10.14 -25.09 -4.16
CA GLY A 22 -10.46 -24.63 -2.82
C GLY A 22 -11.04 -23.22 -2.84
N THR A 23 -12.24 -23.04 -2.28
CA THR A 23 -12.93 -21.74 -2.21
C THR A 23 -12.34 -20.81 -1.14
N LYS A 24 -11.05 -20.93 -0.83
CA LYS A 24 -10.43 -20.07 0.17
C LYS A 24 -10.35 -18.65 -0.43
N PRO A 25 -10.98 -17.65 0.20
CA PRO A 25 -10.83 -16.27 -0.25
C PRO A 25 -9.35 -15.95 -0.28
N ARG A 26 -8.86 -15.44 -1.42
CA ARG A 26 -7.48 -14.99 -1.54
C ARG A 26 -7.23 -13.99 -0.39
N PRO A 27 -6.20 -14.20 0.45
CA PRO A 27 -5.92 -13.26 1.52
C PRO A 27 -5.69 -11.90 0.87
N GLU A 28 -6.51 -10.92 1.25
CA GLU A 28 -6.28 -9.55 0.84
C GLU A 28 -4.93 -9.15 1.46
N PRO A 29 -3.96 -8.66 0.66
CA PRO A 29 -2.68 -8.24 1.18
C PRO A 29 -2.89 -7.30 2.37
N LEU A 30 -2.17 -7.53 3.49
CA LEU A 30 -2.15 -6.55 4.56
C LEU A 30 -1.41 -5.34 4.03
N ASP A 31 -2.16 -4.26 3.90
CA ASP A 31 -1.75 -3.17 3.03
C ASP A 31 -1.78 -1.90 3.92
N PRO A 32 -0.81 -1.77 4.85
CA PRO A 32 -0.79 -0.63 5.77
C PRO A 32 -0.60 0.68 4.98
N PRO A 33 -1.14 1.81 5.46
CA PRO A 33 -0.82 3.10 4.87
C PRO A 33 0.69 3.34 5.02
N MET A 34 1.41 3.60 3.92
CA MET A 34 2.87 3.81 3.94
C MET A 34 3.24 5.24 4.34
N VAL A 35 2.38 6.21 4.01
CA VAL A 35 2.59 7.63 4.29
C VAL A 35 2.88 7.97 5.77
N PRO A 36 2.22 7.37 6.78
CA PRO A 36 2.52 7.62 8.19
C PRO A 36 3.98 7.31 8.57
N PHE A 37 4.58 6.27 8.01
CA PHE A 37 5.97 5.91 8.30
C PHE A 37 6.95 6.94 7.73
N ALA A 38 6.71 7.40 6.50
CA ALA A 38 7.54 8.47 5.91
C ALA A 38 7.41 9.78 6.68
N LEU A 39 6.20 10.14 7.10
CA LEU A 39 5.96 11.32 7.93
C LEU A 39 6.67 11.20 9.27
N ALA A 40 6.62 10.03 9.93
CA ALA A 40 7.29 9.81 11.20
C ALA A 40 8.82 10.00 11.09
N GLY A 41 9.45 9.45 10.04
CA GLY A 41 10.89 9.64 9.80
C GLY A 41 11.26 11.10 9.55
N THR A 42 10.50 11.80 8.71
CA THR A 42 10.73 13.21 8.39
C THR A 42 10.52 14.11 9.62
N ALA A 43 9.47 13.84 10.41
CA ALA A 43 9.20 14.56 11.65
C ALA A 43 10.29 14.33 12.70
N ALA A 44 10.83 13.11 12.82
CA ALA A 44 11.93 12.82 13.72
C ALA A 44 13.17 13.68 13.39
N PHE A 45 13.50 13.85 12.11
CA PHE A 45 14.59 14.73 11.69
C PHE A 45 14.31 16.21 11.95
N ALA A 46 13.07 16.67 11.76
CA ALA A 46 12.69 18.03 12.12
C ALA A 46 12.86 18.30 13.62
N VAL A 47 12.44 17.35 14.46
CA VAL A 47 12.61 17.43 15.91
C VAL A 47 14.09 17.37 16.29
N ALA A 48 14.87 16.47 15.70
CA ALA A 48 16.31 16.39 15.94
C ALA A 48 17.04 17.68 15.55
N LEU A 49 16.68 18.28 14.41
CA LEU A 49 17.22 19.57 13.98
C LEU A 49 16.90 20.68 14.99
N LEU A 50 15.66 20.75 15.47
CA LEU A 50 15.26 21.74 16.47
C LEU A 50 16.03 21.56 17.78
N LEU A 51 16.16 20.31 18.26
CA LEU A 51 16.85 20.01 19.51
C LEU A 51 18.36 20.30 19.41
N THR A 52 19.00 19.87 18.33
CA THR A 52 20.44 20.08 18.12
C THR A 52 20.77 21.56 18.00
N TRP A 53 19.93 22.34 17.32
CA TRP A 53 20.11 23.78 17.21
C TRP A 53 19.92 24.49 18.56
N LEU A 54 18.87 24.16 19.30
CA LEU A 54 18.56 24.81 20.59
C LEU A 54 19.56 24.43 21.70
N ALA A 55 20.11 23.22 21.65
CA ALA A 55 21.11 22.75 22.60
C ALA A 55 22.53 23.25 22.28
N GLY A 56 22.73 23.98 21.17
CA GLY A 56 24.06 24.40 20.73
C GLY A 56 24.97 23.20 20.41
N ALA A 57 24.40 22.14 19.82
CA ALA A 57 25.16 20.97 19.43
C ALA A 57 26.19 21.33 18.34
N PRO A 58 27.28 20.54 18.21
CA PRO A 58 28.26 20.75 17.15
C PRO A 58 27.60 20.80 15.75
N ASP A 59 28.13 21.66 14.86
CA ASP A 59 27.54 21.96 13.55
C ASP A 59 27.22 20.70 12.72
N HIS A 60 28.07 19.68 12.77
CA HIS A 60 27.85 18.43 12.02
C HIS A 60 26.53 17.72 12.41
N TRP A 61 26.08 17.81 13.67
CA TRP A 61 24.79 17.23 14.09
C TRP A 61 23.61 18.00 13.52
N VAL A 62 23.73 19.33 13.43
CA VAL A 62 22.75 20.22 12.82
C VAL A 62 22.68 19.94 11.32
N GLU A 63 23.83 19.83 10.66
CA GLU A 63 23.96 19.49 9.23
C GLU A 63 23.36 18.13 8.90
N ILE A 64 23.65 17.08 9.69
CA ILE A 64 23.07 15.75 9.51
C ILE A 64 21.55 15.80 9.68
N SER A 65 21.06 16.49 10.71
CA SER A 65 19.62 16.59 10.97
C SER A 65 18.89 17.33 9.85
N LEU A 66 19.50 18.41 9.34
CA LEU A 66 19.00 19.17 8.21
C LEU A 66 19.02 18.35 6.91
N ALA A 67 20.12 17.64 6.63
CA ALA A 67 20.23 16.78 5.47
C ALA A 67 19.17 15.67 5.49
N GLY A 68 18.96 15.04 6.65
CA GLY A 68 17.91 14.04 6.85
C GLY A 68 16.50 14.60 6.63
N LEU A 69 16.23 15.82 7.12
CA LEU A 69 14.95 16.51 6.88
C LEU A 69 14.73 16.80 5.39
N LEU A 70 15.74 17.38 4.73
CA LEU A 70 15.67 17.71 3.30
C LEU A 70 15.51 16.46 2.43
N TRP A 71 16.20 15.37 2.76
CA TRP A 71 16.09 14.09 2.06
C TRP A 71 14.81 13.32 2.40
N GLY A 72 14.19 13.59 3.55
CA GLY A 72 12.89 13.03 3.95
C GLY A 72 11.73 13.54 3.08
N ILE A 73 11.82 14.76 2.54
CA ILE A 73 10.80 15.37 1.67
C ILE A 73 10.54 14.54 0.40
N PRO A 74 11.55 14.24 -0.46
CA PRO A 74 11.33 13.41 -1.64
C PRO A 74 10.86 11.99 -1.29
N GLY A 75 11.37 11.40 -0.20
CA GLY A 75 10.88 10.10 0.29
C GLY A 75 9.40 10.13 0.67
N THR A 76 8.95 11.17 1.36
CA THR A 76 7.55 11.34 1.74
C THR A 76 6.66 11.59 0.53
N LEU A 77 7.10 12.43 -0.42
CA LEU A 77 6.38 12.68 -1.66
C LEU A 77 6.16 11.41 -2.48
N THR A 78 7.20 10.58 -2.62
CA THR A 78 7.08 9.31 -3.35
C THR A 78 6.09 8.36 -2.68
N MET A 79 6.07 8.27 -1.35
CA MET A 79 5.08 7.46 -0.63
C MET A 79 3.65 8.01 -0.78
N VAL A 80 3.46 9.33 -0.77
CA VAL A 80 2.13 9.94 -1.00
C VAL A 80 1.62 9.63 -2.42
N VAL A 81 2.49 9.74 -3.43
CA VAL A 81 2.14 9.40 -4.82
C VAL A 81 1.84 7.91 -4.95
N HIS A 82 2.64 7.06 -4.29
CA HIS A 82 2.43 5.62 -4.26
C HIS A 82 1.06 5.26 -3.68
N ASP A 83 0.71 5.81 -2.50
CA ASP A 83 -0.58 5.59 -1.84
C ASP A 83 -1.75 6.12 -2.68
N ARG A 84 -1.60 7.24 -3.40
CA ARG A 84 -2.61 7.76 -4.33
C ARG A 84 -2.84 6.82 -5.51
N ASN A 85 -1.78 6.34 -6.14
CA ASN A 85 -1.87 5.36 -7.23
C ASN A 85 -2.46 4.03 -6.76
N ARG A 86 -2.13 3.61 -5.54
CA ARG A 86 -2.71 2.43 -4.90
C ARG A 86 -4.21 2.59 -4.66
N LYS A 87 -4.67 3.72 -4.10
CA LYS A 87 -6.11 4.03 -3.95
C LYS A 87 -6.83 4.00 -5.31
N ARG A 88 -6.25 4.61 -6.34
CA ARG A 88 -6.82 4.64 -7.71
C ARG A 88 -6.96 3.26 -8.34
N ARG A 89 -6.06 2.32 -8.06
CA ARG A 89 -6.17 0.94 -8.58
C ARG A 89 -7.27 0.16 -7.87
N ARG A 90 -7.47 0.36 -6.57
CA ARG A 90 -8.55 -0.29 -5.81
C ARG A 90 -9.94 0.12 -6.30
N THR A 91 -10.14 1.41 -6.57
CA THR A 91 -11.41 1.92 -7.11
C THR A 91 -11.75 1.38 -8.50
N LEU A 92 -10.75 0.95 -9.28
CA LEU A 92 -10.95 0.41 -10.64
C LEU A 92 -11.15 -1.11 -10.68
N THR A 93 -10.72 -1.83 -9.64
CA THR A 93 -10.68 -3.30 -9.63
C THR A 93 -11.82 -3.93 -8.82
N HIS A 94 -12.46 -3.15 -7.93
CA HIS A 94 -13.54 -3.60 -7.06
C HIS A 94 -14.86 -2.88 -7.41
N PRO A 95 -15.87 -3.58 -7.97
CA PRO A 95 -17.15 -2.98 -8.35
C PRO A 95 -17.93 -2.41 -7.15
N GLU A 96 -17.65 -2.85 -5.93
CA GLU A 96 -18.23 -2.32 -4.68
C GLU A 96 -17.75 -0.91 -4.28
N PHE A 97 -16.70 -0.35 -4.89
CA PHE A 97 -16.19 1.00 -4.61
C PHE A 97 -16.53 2.01 -5.72
N ARG A 98 -17.76 2.00 -6.25
CA ARG A 98 -18.24 3.14 -7.03
C ARG A 98 -18.57 4.29 -6.09
N VAL A 99 -17.76 5.34 -6.15
CA VAL A 99 -18.12 6.65 -5.58
C VAL A 99 -19.41 7.08 -6.25
N THR A 100 -20.48 7.16 -5.47
CA THR A 100 -21.76 7.73 -5.89
C THR A 100 -21.69 9.21 -5.51
N ASP A 101 -21.75 10.07 -6.54
CA ASP A 101 -21.84 11.53 -6.38
C ASP A 101 -23.19 11.95 -5.77
#